data_AF-A0A6I1G4X0-F1
#
_entry.id   AF-A0A6I1G4X0-F1
#
_cell.length_a   1.000
_cell.length_b   1.000
_cell.length_c   1.000
_cell.angle_alpha   90.00
_cell.angle_beta   90.00
_cell.angle_gamma   90.00
#
_symmetry.space_group_name_H-M   'P 1'
#
loop_
_entity.id
_entity.type
_entity.pdbx_description
1 polymer ?
#
loop_
_entity_poly.entity_id
_entity_poly.type
_entity_poly.pdbx_seq_one_letter_code
_entity_poly.pdbx_strand_id
1 'polypeptide(L)'
;MTEIVDVLAFFVSTGIIQAVVLGLLFALVLTAVVVRQDWLDAPVWLTFVAVFSVVDILVFTLFREVAILVPAVASGVRLTMPGWTGPSTGSPDDLWRALADPLGSTQMLLNTLLFLPAGLLWTVVTRRPWTVLGALGALSVAIELVQAVTGLGAYDVADIVANVAGTATGVGVAVLAGWVTEGIGGRVVSRRRWWCRGVTVAVAAVCALLLPVVGAAQRQAALMDEASRHFEGTTLTDVERWERQGELDRVCGAVCPPATRTVS
;
A
#
# COMPACT_ATOMS: atom_id res chain seq x y z
N MET A 1 -25.89 10.46 -16.22
CA MET A 1 -24.90 10.82 -17.28
C MET A 1 -23.99 11.95 -16.85
N THR A 2 -24.48 12.97 -16.13
CA THR A 2 -23.65 14.07 -15.57
C THR A 2 -22.53 13.55 -14.65
N GLU A 3 -22.81 12.60 -13.76
CA GLU A 3 -21.81 12.06 -12.82
C GLU A 3 -20.57 11.43 -13.49
N ILE A 4 -20.75 10.69 -14.59
CA ILE A 4 -19.62 10.07 -15.33
C ILE A 4 -18.75 11.13 -15.99
N VAL A 5 -19.37 12.19 -16.53
CA VAL A 5 -18.67 13.30 -17.18
C VAL A 5 -17.87 14.10 -16.14
N ASP A 6 -18.41 14.31 -14.95
CA ASP A 6 -17.73 15.02 -13.85
C ASP A 6 -16.52 14.23 -13.36
N VAL A 7 -16.65 12.90 -13.23
CA VAL A 7 -15.53 12.01 -12.88
C VAL A 7 -14.44 12.05 -13.96
N LEU A 8 -14.81 11.93 -15.24
CA LEU A 8 -13.85 12.03 -16.35
C LEU A 8 -13.16 13.40 -16.40
N ALA A 9 -13.91 14.49 -16.23
CA ALA A 9 -13.36 15.84 -16.18
C ALA A 9 -12.39 16.01 -15.01
N PHE A 10 -12.68 15.41 -13.84
CA PHE A 10 -11.75 15.35 -12.72
C PHE A 10 -10.46 14.62 -13.08
N PHE A 11 -10.54 13.42 -13.68
CA PHE A 11 -9.36 12.65 -14.08
C PHE A 11 -8.51 13.34 -15.17
N VAL A 12 -9.14 14.06 -16.11
CA VAL A 12 -8.44 14.85 -17.13
C VAL A 12 -7.79 16.08 -16.52
N SER A 13 -8.50 16.82 -15.67
CA SER A 13 -8.02 18.07 -15.06
C SER A 13 -6.92 17.83 -14.02
N THR A 14 -6.95 16.70 -13.32
CA THR A 14 -5.88 16.26 -12.42
C THR A 14 -4.65 15.69 -13.13
N GLY A 15 -4.72 15.49 -14.45
CA GLY A 15 -3.60 14.96 -15.24
C GLY A 15 -3.42 13.45 -15.18
N ILE A 16 -4.28 12.72 -14.46
CA ILE A 16 -4.15 11.28 -14.22
C ILE A 16 -4.22 10.50 -15.54
N ILE A 17 -5.16 10.84 -16.42
CA ILE A 17 -5.30 10.15 -17.72
C ILE A 17 -4.05 10.35 -18.57
N GLN A 18 -3.51 11.57 -18.62
CA GLN A 18 -2.30 11.89 -19.35
C GLN A 18 -1.11 11.09 -18.79
N ALA A 19 -0.99 11.00 -17.47
CA ALA A 19 0.07 10.24 -16.82
C ALA A 19 -0.02 8.73 -17.12
N VAL A 20 -1.22 8.15 -17.07
CA VAL A 20 -1.46 6.75 -17.42
C VAL A 20 -1.16 6.48 -18.90
N VAL A 21 -1.61 7.36 -19.81
CA VAL A 21 -1.34 7.22 -21.25
C VAL A 21 0.16 7.32 -21.55
N LEU A 22 0.86 8.30 -20.97
CA LEU A 22 2.30 8.43 -21.13
C LEU A 22 3.05 7.23 -20.53
N GLY A 23 2.61 6.74 -19.37
CA GLY A 23 3.13 5.52 -18.76
C GLY A 23 2.95 4.30 -19.65
N LEU A 24 1.78 4.13 -20.27
CA LEU A 24 1.49 3.05 -21.21
C LEU A 24 2.41 3.11 -22.44
N LEU A 25 2.56 4.28 -23.04
CA LEU A 25 3.44 4.50 -24.20
C LEU A 25 4.89 4.22 -23.84
N PHE A 26 5.35 4.70 -22.68
CA PHE A 26 6.70 4.44 -22.19
C PHE A 26 6.93 2.94 -21.95
N ALA A 27 5.96 2.24 -21.34
CA ALA A 27 6.03 0.80 -21.14
C ALA A 27 6.11 0.01 -22.45
N LEU A 28 5.37 0.43 -23.48
CA LEU A 28 5.44 -0.17 -24.83
C LEU A 28 6.84 -0.03 -25.43
N VAL A 29 7.42 1.17 -25.38
CA VAL A 29 8.77 1.44 -25.89
C VAL A 29 9.81 0.62 -25.14
N LEU A 30 9.77 0.62 -23.81
CA LEU A 30 10.72 -0.11 -22.98
C LEU A 30 10.62 -1.62 -23.23
N THR A 31 9.41 -2.15 -23.37
CA THR A 31 9.18 -3.55 -23.74
C THR A 31 9.79 -3.90 -25.09
N ALA A 32 9.59 -3.04 -26.10
CA ALA A 32 10.17 -3.25 -27.42
C ALA A 32 11.72 -3.28 -27.36
N VAL A 33 12.34 -2.44 -26.53
CA VAL A 33 13.79 -2.44 -26.30
C VAL A 33 14.24 -3.74 -25.62
N VAL A 34 13.59 -4.13 -24.52
CA VAL A 34 13.93 -5.34 -23.75
C VAL A 34 13.81 -6.61 -24.60
N VAL A 35 12.74 -6.72 -25.38
CA VAL A 35 12.51 -7.85 -26.29
C VAL A 35 13.52 -7.85 -27.43
N ARG A 36 13.81 -6.69 -28.04
CA ARG A 36 14.78 -6.57 -29.13
C ARG A 36 16.19 -6.98 -28.71
N GLN A 37 16.54 -6.78 -27.44
CA GLN A 37 17.86 -7.10 -26.91
C GLN A 37 17.97 -8.54 -26.38
N ASP A 38 16.91 -9.34 -26.49
CA ASP A 38 16.83 -10.71 -25.96
C ASP A 38 17.23 -10.81 -24.46
N TRP A 39 16.92 -9.77 -23.68
CA TRP A 39 17.28 -9.73 -22.25
C TRP A 39 16.47 -10.70 -21.39
N LEU A 40 15.27 -11.10 -21.85
CA LEU A 40 14.32 -11.92 -21.11
C LEU A 40 13.75 -13.04 -21.99
N ASP A 41 13.82 -14.28 -21.50
CA ASP A 41 13.18 -15.46 -22.09
C ASP A 41 11.67 -15.53 -21.72
N ALA A 42 10.93 -14.46 -22.00
CA ALA A 42 9.51 -14.34 -21.67
C ALA A 42 8.70 -13.85 -22.89
N PRO A 43 7.42 -14.27 -23.02
CA PRO A 43 6.58 -13.79 -24.10
C PRO A 43 6.36 -12.28 -23.98
N VAL A 44 6.32 -11.58 -25.12
CA VAL A 44 6.26 -10.12 -25.21
C VAL A 44 5.15 -9.51 -24.36
N TRP A 45 3.96 -10.10 -24.36
CA TRP A 45 2.83 -9.61 -23.57
C TRP A 45 3.10 -9.66 -22.06
N LEU A 46 3.82 -10.68 -21.57
CA LEU A 46 4.12 -10.80 -20.14
C LEU A 46 5.20 -9.80 -19.73
N THR A 47 6.22 -9.62 -20.58
CA THR A 47 7.24 -8.58 -20.42
C THR A 47 6.58 -7.20 -20.39
N PHE A 48 5.61 -6.95 -21.27
CA PHE A 48 4.84 -5.71 -21.31
C PHE A 48 4.12 -5.43 -19.99
N VAL A 49 3.34 -6.39 -19.48
CA VAL A 49 2.60 -6.19 -18.22
C VAL A 49 3.56 -6.02 -17.05
N ALA A 50 4.69 -6.73 -17.02
CA ALA A 50 5.71 -6.56 -15.99
C ALA A 50 6.34 -5.16 -16.02
N VAL A 51 6.73 -4.67 -17.21
CA VAL A 51 7.24 -3.31 -17.39
C VAL A 51 6.19 -2.28 -16.98
N PHE A 52 4.96 -2.44 -17.48
CA PHE A 52 3.86 -1.53 -17.18
C PHE A 52 3.62 -1.42 -15.67
N SER A 53 3.68 -2.52 -14.91
CA SER A 53 3.50 -2.48 -13.45
C SER A 53 4.53 -1.60 -12.73
N VAL A 54 5.78 -1.54 -13.20
CA VAL A 54 6.81 -0.66 -12.60
C VAL A 54 6.60 0.79 -13.01
N VAL A 55 6.19 1.01 -14.26
CA VAL A 55 5.86 2.36 -14.74
C VAL A 55 4.66 2.91 -13.98
N ASP A 56 3.65 2.08 -13.73
CA ASP A 56 2.46 2.43 -12.95
C ASP A 56 2.82 2.78 -11.50
N ILE A 57 3.71 2.01 -10.85
CA ILE A 57 4.29 2.37 -9.54
C ILE A 57 4.88 3.78 -9.58
N LEU A 58 5.75 4.07 -10.54
CA LEU A 58 6.42 5.36 -10.65
C LEU A 58 5.44 6.50 -10.92
N VAL A 59 4.47 6.29 -11.80
CA VAL A 59 3.44 7.27 -12.11
C VAL A 59 2.59 7.54 -10.87
N PHE A 60 2.05 6.51 -10.22
CA PHE A 60 1.19 6.72 -9.05
C PHE A 60 1.94 7.36 -7.88
N THR A 61 3.16 6.92 -7.57
CA THR A 61 3.92 7.44 -6.43
C THR A 61 4.39 8.88 -6.63
N LEU A 62 4.87 9.22 -7.83
CA LEU A 62 5.37 10.57 -8.11
C LEU A 62 4.25 11.55 -8.46
N PHE A 63 3.23 11.09 -9.18
CA PHE A 63 2.18 11.98 -9.71
C PHE A 63 1.07 12.25 -8.70
N ARG A 64 0.80 11.32 -7.76
CA ARG A 64 -0.18 11.54 -6.68
C ARG A 64 0.10 12.84 -5.92
N GLU A 65 1.36 13.08 -5.58
CA GLU A 65 1.74 14.28 -4.82
C GLU A 65 1.76 15.55 -5.68
N VAL A 66 2.18 15.43 -6.95
CA VAL A 66 2.17 16.57 -7.90
C VAL A 66 0.73 17.01 -8.22
N ALA A 67 -0.19 16.07 -8.39
CA ALA A 67 -1.60 16.35 -8.66
C ALA A 67 -2.30 17.10 -7.51
N ILE A 68 -1.81 16.93 -6.27
CA ILE A 68 -2.28 17.68 -5.10
C ILE A 68 -1.58 19.04 -5.02
N LEU A 69 -0.28 19.09 -5.31
CA LEU A 69 0.54 20.30 -5.20
C LEU A 69 0.17 21.38 -6.23
N VAL A 70 -0.06 21.01 -7.50
CA VAL A 70 -0.27 21.97 -8.59
C VAL A 70 -1.53 22.84 -8.39
N PRO A 71 -2.71 22.30 -8.06
CA PRO A 71 -3.90 23.11 -7.79
C PRO A 71 -3.75 23.98 -6.54
N ALA A 72 -3.07 23.48 -5.50
CA ALA A 72 -2.84 24.22 -4.27
C ALA A 72 -1.92 25.44 -4.47
N VAL A 73 -0.84 25.28 -5.24
CA VAL A 73 0.05 26.38 -5.63
C VAL A 73 -0.68 27.37 -6.55
N ALA A 74 -1.44 26.87 -7.53
CA ALA A 74 -2.17 27.71 -8.48
C ALA A 74 -3.28 28.56 -7.82
N SER A 75 -3.89 28.05 -6.75
CA SER A 75 -4.93 28.76 -5.99
C SER A 75 -4.38 29.79 -5.00
N GLY A 76 -3.05 29.95 -4.90
CA GLY A 76 -2.40 30.86 -3.94
C GLY A 76 -2.62 30.46 -2.48
N VAL A 77 -3.19 29.26 -2.24
CA VAL A 77 -3.32 28.68 -0.91
C VAL A 77 -1.92 28.35 -0.45
N ARG A 78 -1.40 29.11 0.52
CA ARG A 78 -0.23 28.65 1.28
C ARG A 78 -0.66 27.35 1.93
N LEU A 79 -0.10 26.24 1.47
CA LEU A 79 -0.15 24.95 2.14
C LEU A 79 0.62 25.06 3.46
N THR A 80 0.09 25.79 4.43
CA THR A 80 0.33 25.46 5.82
C THR A 80 -0.45 24.19 6.05
N MET A 81 0.17 23.02 5.82
CA MET A 81 -0.45 21.73 6.10
C MET A 81 -0.85 21.71 7.58
N PRO A 82 -2.15 21.81 7.92
CA PRO A 82 -2.57 21.82 9.30
C PRO A 82 -2.30 20.42 9.85
N GLY A 83 -1.34 20.29 10.76
CA GLY A 83 -0.92 19.01 11.32
C GLY A 83 0.41 18.44 10.82
N TRP A 84 1.12 19.11 9.88
CA TRP A 84 2.54 18.78 9.65
C TRP A 84 3.35 19.27 10.85
N THR A 85 3.65 18.36 11.78
CA THR A 85 4.42 18.62 13.01
C THR A 85 5.93 18.63 12.77
N GLY A 86 6.35 18.77 11.51
CA GLY A 86 7.73 18.56 11.06
C GLY A 86 7.92 17.14 10.51
N PRO A 87 9.11 16.81 10.00
CA PRO A 87 9.44 15.43 9.66
C PRO A 87 9.15 14.56 10.88
N SER A 88 8.32 13.52 10.71
CA SER A 88 8.34 12.39 11.63
C SER A 88 9.81 12.05 11.82
N THR A 89 10.29 12.09 13.06
CA THR A 89 11.74 12.17 13.33
C THR A 89 12.49 10.86 12.99
N GLY A 90 11.85 9.97 12.22
CA GLY A 90 12.25 8.58 12.06
C GLY A 90 12.30 7.89 13.41
N SER A 91 11.54 8.37 14.40
CA SER A 91 11.58 7.77 15.73
C SER A 91 11.12 6.32 15.60
N PRO A 92 11.75 5.38 16.32
CA PRO A 92 11.30 3.99 16.35
C PRO A 92 9.81 3.87 16.65
N ASP A 93 9.26 4.80 17.44
CA ASP A 93 7.85 4.82 17.82
C ASP A 93 6.92 5.15 16.64
N ASP A 94 7.34 6.00 15.69
CA ASP A 94 6.57 6.32 14.49
C ASP A 94 6.51 5.13 13.54
N LEU A 95 7.66 4.46 13.34
CA LEU A 95 7.72 3.20 12.60
C LEU A 95 6.81 2.15 13.25
N TRP A 96 6.88 1.99 14.58
CA TRP A 96 6.04 1.02 15.28
C TRP A 96 4.56 1.35 15.17
N ARG A 97 4.15 2.62 15.27
CA ARG A 97 2.75 3.03 15.07
C ARG A 97 2.26 2.75 13.65
N ALA A 98 3.08 3.06 12.64
CA ALA A 98 2.68 2.87 11.25
C ALA A 98 2.60 1.37 10.87
N LEU A 99 3.52 0.56 11.38
CA LEU A 99 3.44 -0.90 11.30
C LEU A 99 2.27 -1.49 12.09
N ALA A 100 1.71 -0.73 13.03
CA ALA A 100 0.67 -1.15 13.95
C ALA A 100 -0.76 -0.78 13.57
N ASP A 101 -1.01 -0.06 12.47
CA ASP A 101 -2.31 -0.08 11.80
C ASP A 101 -2.20 -0.12 10.25
N PRO A 102 -1.59 -1.17 9.72
CA PRO A 102 -1.27 -1.29 8.30
C PRO A 102 -2.49 -1.50 7.40
N LEU A 103 -3.63 -1.94 7.96
CA LEU A 103 -4.89 -2.07 7.23
C LEU A 103 -5.87 -0.92 7.52
N GLY A 104 -5.54 -0.02 8.47
CA GLY A 104 -6.37 1.14 8.81
C GLY A 104 -5.88 2.39 8.08
N SER A 105 -4.58 2.43 7.78
CA SER A 105 -4.05 3.34 6.80
C SER A 105 -4.37 2.83 5.39
N THR A 106 -5.40 3.41 4.76
CA THR A 106 -5.71 3.23 3.33
C THR A 106 -4.46 3.41 2.46
N GLN A 107 -3.51 4.26 2.86
CA GLN A 107 -2.26 4.50 2.16
C GLN A 107 -1.35 3.27 2.17
N MET A 108 -1.21 2.61 3.31
CA MET A 108 -0.32 1.45 3.45
C MET A 108 -0.84 0.24 2.67
N LEU A 109 -2.15 0.01 2.67
CA LEU A 109 -2.79 -0.99 1.84
C LEU A 109 -2.58 -0.69 0.34
N LEU A 110 -2.77 0.58 -0.07
CA LEU A 110 -2.59 1.00 -1.46
C LEU A 110 -1.15 0.78 -1.93
N ASN A 111 -0.16 1.16 -1.13
CA ASN A 111 1.27 0.95 -1.39
C ASN A 111 1.63 -0.55 -1.51
N THR A 112 1.08 -1.37 -0.61
CA THR A 112 1.23 -2.83 -0.66
C THR A 112 0.63 -3.41 -1.95
N LEU A 113 -0.59 -3.01 -2.31
CA LEU A 113 -1.27 -3.48 -3.52
C LEU A 113 -0.60 -3.01 -4.80
N LEU A 114 0.05 -1.85 -4.79
CA LEU A 114 0.76 -1.30 -5.95
C LEU A 114 2.02 -2.13 -6.29
N PHE A 115 2.77 -2.58 -5.29
CA PHE A 115 3.98 -3.37 -5.50
C PHE A 115 3.75 -4.88 -5.69
N LEU A 116 2.60 -5.40 -5.27
CA LEU A 116 2.27 -6.83 -5.37
C LEU A 116 2.28 -7.35 -6.82
N PRO A 117 1.60 -6.71 -7.80
CA PRO A 117 1.65 -7.13 -9.20
C PRO A 117 3.07 -7.13 -9.76
N ALA A 118 3.87 -6.11 -9.45
CA ALA A 118 5.25 -6.03 -9.91
C ALA A 118 6.11 -7.17 -9.35
N GLY A 119 6.02 -7.43 -8.04
CA GLY A 119 6.71 -8.55 -7.40
C GLY A 119 6.34 -9.91 -8.02
N LEU A 120 5.06 -10.11 -8.32
CA LEU A 120 4.55 -11.33 -8.95
C LEU A 120 5.07 -11.48 -10.39
N LEU A 121 4.82 -10.48 -11.24
CA LEU A 121 5.10 -10.54 -12.67
C LEU A 121 6.60 -10.63 -12.96
N TRP A 122 7.40 -9.80 -12.29
CA TRP A 122 8.86 -9.83 -12.48
C TRP A 122 9.47 -11.13 -11.97
N THR A 123 8.90 -11.76 -10.94
CA THR A 123 9.35 -13.07 -10.49
C THR A 123 9.04 -14.16 -11.52
N VAL A 124 7.87 -14.12 -12.14
CA VAL A 124 7.50 -15.06 -13.22
C VAL A 124 8.41 -14.88 -14.44
N VAL A 125 8.62 -13.63 -14.87
CA VAL A 125 9.44 -13.27 -16.04
C VAL A 125 10.91 -13.64 -15.84
N THR A 126 11.51 -13.24 -14.72
CA THR A 126 12.96 -13.40 -14.49
C THR A 126 13.33 -14.73 -13.85
N ARG A 127 12.37 -15.39 -13.18
CA ARG A 127 12.59 -16.56 -12.32
C ARG A 127 13.64 -16.34 -11.21
N ARG A 128 13.85 -15.08 -10.80
CA ARG A 128 14.87 -14.67 -9.82
C ARG A 128 14.21 -13.93 -8.64
N PRO A 129 13.50 -14.63 -7.75
CA PRO A 129 12.67 -14.02 -6.69
C PRO A 129 13.47 -13.06 -5.79
N TRP A 130 14.70 -13.43 -5.42
CA TRP A 130 15.55 -12.59 -4.57
C TRP A 130 16.06 -11.33 -5.28
N THR A 131 16.37 -11.43 -6.58
CA THR A 131 16.76 -10.25 -7.37
C THR A 131 15.58 -9.30 -7.53
N VAL A 132 14.37 -9.83 -7.74
CA VAL A 132 13.15 -9.03 -7.84
C VAL A 132 12.84 -8.33 -6.52
N LEU A 133 12.88 -9.07 -5.40
CA LEU A 133 12.67 -8.50 -4.07
C LEU A 133 13.67 -7.38 -3.76
N GLY A 134 14.96 -7.62 -4.04
CA GLY A 134 16.01 -6.61 -3.83
C GLY A 134 15.86 -5.40 -4.76
N ALA A 135 15.55 -5.60 -6.04
CA ALA A 135 15.40 -4.52 -7.00
C ALA A 135 14.18 -3.63 -6.71
N LEU A 136 13.03 -4.23 -6.40
CA LEU A 136 11.81 -3.47 -6.07
C LEU A 136 11.89 -2.85 -4.66
N GLY A 137 12.58 -3.48 -3.70
CA GLY A 137 12.91 -2.84 -2.43
C GLY A 137 13.81 -1.63 -2.61
N ALA A 138 14.86 -1.73 -3.44
CA ALA A 138 15.72 -0.59 -3.78
C ALA A 138 14.95 0.52 -4.52
N LEU A 139 14.03 0.15 -5.42
CA LEU A 139 13.14 1.10 -6.09
C LEU A 139 12.27 1.86 -5.08
N SER A 140 11.69 1.18 -4.08
CA SER A 140 10.91 1.82 -3.04
C SER A 140 11.73 2.84 -2.24
N VAL A 141 12.96 2.49 -1.84
CA VAL A 141 13.87 3.43 -1.16
C VAL A 141 14.20 4.63 -2.06
N ALA A 142 14.42 4.40 -3.36
CA ALA A 142 14.71 5.48 -4.30
C ALA A 142 13.52 6.45 -4.45
N ILE A 143 12.28 5.94 -4.47
CA ILE A 143 11.06 6.76 -4.53
C ILE A 143 10.99 7.67 -3.30
N GLU A 144 11.15 7.12 -2.10
CA GLU A 144 11.15 7.91 -0.85
C GLU A 144 12.25 8.97 -0.83
N LEU A 145 13.45 8.64 -1.30
CA LEU A 145 14.55 9.61 -1.38
C LEU A 145 14.22 10.75 -2.34
N VAL A 146 13.61 10.44 -3.50
CA VAL A 146 13.17 11.47 -4.45
C VAL A 146 12.09 12.34 -3.82
N GLN A 147 11.09 11.76 -3.14
CA GLN A 147 10.04 12.52 -2.47
C GLN A 147 10.60 13.41 -1.34
N ALA A 148 11.56 12.91 -0.56
CA ALA A 148 12.24 13.66 0.49
C ALA A 148 13.04 14.84 -0.07
N VAL A 149 13.81 14.64 -1.15
CA VAL A 149 14.62 15.69 -1.77
C VAL A 149 13.76 16.74 -2.49
N THR A 150 12.65 16.32 -3.10
CA THR A 150 11.74 17.21 -3.83
C THR A 150 10.74 17.92 -2.93
N GLY A 151 10.60 17.49 -1.67
CA GLY A 151 9.58 17.99 -0.75
C GLY A 151 8.16 17.63 -1.18
N LEU A 152 8.01 16.63 -2.07
CA LEU A 152 6.71 16.17 -2.56
C LEU A 152 5.96 15.32 -1.54
N GLY A 153 6.63 14.79 -0.51
CA GLY A 153 6.01 13.98 0.53
C GLY A 153 6.80 13.98 1.83
N ALA A 154 6.17 13.49 2.90
CA ALA A 154 6.88 13.18 4.14
C ALA A 154 7.61 11.85 3.94
N TYR A 155 8.92 11.83 4.18
CA TYR A 155 9.70 10.59 4.23
C TYR A 155 9.09 9.67 5.30
N ASP A 156 8.48 8.57 4.89
CA ASP A 156 7.86 7.62 5.81
C ASP A 156 8.42 6.22 5.59
N VAL A 157 9.10 5.71 6.62
CA VAL A 157 9.63 4.34 6.61
C VAL A 157 8.50 3.31 6.47
N ALA A 158 7.27 3.66 6.89
CA ALA A 158 6.09 2.82 6.71
C ALA A 158 5.80 2.52 5.24
N ASP A 159 6.02 3.48 4.35
CA ASP A 159 5.77 3.32 2.92
C ASP A 159 6.80 2.37 2.29
N ILE A 160 8.06 2.45 2.72
CA ILE A 160 9.09 1.45 2.35
C ILE A 160 8.65 0.06 2.77
N VAL A 161 8.19 -0.10 4.02
CA VAL A 161 7.77 -1.40 4.52
C VAL A 161 6.56 -1.93 3.78
N ALA A 162 5.57 -1.09 3.49
CA ALA A 162 4.38 -1.45 2.71
C ALA A 162 4.75 -1.96 1.31
N ASN A 163 5.60 -1.22 0.60
CA ASN A 163 6.04 -1.56 -0.75
C ASN A 163 6.87 -2.86 -0.77
N VAL A 164 7.76 -3.04 0.19
CA VAL A 164 8.55 -4.28 0.35
C VAL A 164 7.63 -5.46 0.71
N ALA A 165 6.62 -5.26 1.57
CA ALA A 165 5.67 -6.30 1.92
C ALA A 165 4.79 -6.71 0.72
N GLY A 166 4.33 -5.75 -0.08
CA GLY A 166 3.63 -5.99 -1.34
C GLY A 166 4.48 -6.81 -2.31
N THR A 167 5.74 -6.38 -2.51
CA THR A 167 6.72 -7.09 -3.32
C THR A 167 6.92 -8.53 -2.84
N ALA A 168 7.18 -8.72 -1.54
CA ALA A 168 7.41 -10.04 -0.95
C ALA A 168 6.19 -10.95 -1.12
N THR A 169 4.98 -10.41 -0.95
CA THR A 169 3.73 -11.14 -1.17
C THR A 169 3.60 -11.59 -2.62
N GLY A 170 3.81 -10.69 -3.58
CA GLY A 170 3.77 -11.02 -5.01
C GLY A 170 4.81 -12.07 -5.42
N VAL A 171 6.04 -11.93 -4.92
CA VAL A 171 7.13 -12.92 -5.10
C VAL A 171 6.72 -14.29 -4.55
N GLY A 172 6.14 -14.33 -3.35
CA GLY A 172 5.67 -15.57 -2.71
C GLY A 172 4.58 -16.26 -3.52
N VAL A 173 3.59 -15.52 -4.01
CA VAL A 173 2.53 -16.04 -4.87
C VAL A 173 3.11 -16.64 -6.16
N ALA A 174 4.06 -15.95 -6.80
CA ALA A 174 4.71 -16.45 -8.01
C ALA A 174 5.49 -17.75 -7.78
N VAL A 175 6.23 -17.84 -6.65
CA VAL A 175 6.96 -19.05 -6.28
C VAL A 175 6.02 -20.21 -5.98
N LEU A 176 4.92 -19.96 -5.26
CA LEU A 176 3.91 -20.96 -4.94
C LEU A 176 3.21 -21.48 -6.21
N ALA A 177 2.84 -20.60 -7.14
CA ALA A 177 2.27 -21.00 -8.42
C ALA A 177 3.25 -21.86 -9.25
N GLY A 178 4.54 -21.50 -9.25
CA GLY A 178 5.59 -22.31 -9.87
C GLY A 178 5.72 -23.70 -9.23
N TRP A 179 5.56 -23.81 -7.92
CA TRP A 179 5.55 -25.10 -7.22
C TRP A 179 4.39 -25.99 -7.60
N VAL A 180 3.17 -25.45 -7.59
CA VAL A 180 1.96 -26.21 -7.94
C VAL A 180 2.06 -26.75 -9.37
N THR A 181 2.51 -25.93 -10.31
CA THR A 181 2.65 -26.32 -11.72
C THR A 181 3.75 -27.35 -11.95
N GLU A 182 4.89 -27.25 -11.27
CA GLU A 182 5.97 -28.25 -11.36
C GLU A 182 5.61 -29.58 -10.70
N GLY A 183 4.90 -29.54 -9.57
CA GLY A 183 4.45 -30.73 -8.84
C GLY A 183 3.49 -31.59 -9.65
N ILE A 184 2.57 -30.97 -10.39
CA ILE A 184 1.66 -31.67 -11.32
C ILE A 184 2.45 -32.35 -12.45
N GLY A 185 3.60 -31.80 -12.85
CA GLY A 185 4.43 -32.34 -13.93
C GLY A 185 5.39 -33.45 -13.54
N GLY A 186 5.39 -33.92 -12.28
CA GLY A 186 6.21 -35.06 -11.83
C GLY A 186 7.73 -34.86 -11.90
N ARG A 187 8.23 -33.62 -12.04
CA ARG A 187 9.67 -33.36 -12.16
C ARG A 187 10.36 -33.50 -10.80
N VAL A 188 11.43 -34.29 -10.74
CA VAL A 188 12.26 -34.43 -9.53
C VAL A 188 13.10 -33.17 -9.35
N VAL A 189 12.64 -32.26 -8.50
CA VAL A 189 13.36 -31.01 -8.20
C VAL A 189 14.39 -31.24 -7.09
N SER A 190 15.61 -30.73 -7.26
CA SER A 190 16.71 -30.86 -6.30
C SER A 190 16.33 -30.29 -4.91
N ARG A 191 16.72 -30.98 -3.82
CA ARG A 191 16.47 -30.58 -2.42
C ARG A 191 16.85 -29.12 -2.11
N ARG A 192 17.94 -28.60 -2.70
CA ARG A 192 18.37 -27.20 -2.54
C ARG A 192 17.35 -26.19 -3.06
N ARG A 193 16.73 -26.46 -4.21
CA ARG A 193 15.69 -25.60 -4.81
C ARG A 193 14.42 -25.59 -3.96
N TRP A 194 14.07 -26.71 -3.34
CA TRP A 194 12.95 -26.79 -2.39
C TRP A 194 13.17 -25.89 -1.18
N TRP A 195 14.35 -25.94 -0.56
CA TRP A 195 14.70 -25.07 0.57
C TRP A 195 14.63 -23.59 0.22
N CYS A 196 15.27 -23.16 -0.88
CA CYS A 196 15.25 -21.74 -1.27
C CYS A 196 13.83 -21.23 -1.48
N ARG A 197 12.99 -21.99 -2.18
CA ARG A 197 11.61 -21.61 -2.45
C ARG A 197 10.74 -21.65 -1.18
N GLY A 198 10.98 -22.60 -0.27
CA GLY A 198 10.30 -22.66 1.03
C GLY A 198 10.63 -21.48 1.92
N VAL A 199 11.88 -21.04 1.95
CA VAL A 199 12.26 -19.79 2.61
C VAL A 199 11.54 -18.60 1.97
N THR A 200 11.45 -18.52 0.64
CA THR A 200 10.73 -17.41 -0.02
C THR A 200 9.25 -17.39 0.34
N VAL A 201 8.56 -18.54 0.33
CA VAL A 201 7.15 -18.63 0.73
C VAL A 201 6.97 -18.30 2.21
N ALA A 202 7.86 -18.76 3.08
CA ALA A 202 7.82 -18.44 4.50
C ALA A 202 8.00 -16.94 4.75
N VAL A 203 8.98 -16.30 4.10
CA VAL A 203 9.18 -14.84 4.18
C VAL A 203 7.95 -14.09 3.68
N ALA A 204 7.40 -14.48 2.53
CA ALA A 204 6.19 -13.86 1.99
C ALA A 204 4.98 -14.03 2.92
N ALA A 205 4.80 -15.22 3.49
CA ALA A 205 3.73 -15.50 4.45
C ALA A 205 3.90 -14.69 5.74
N VAL A 206 5.13 -14.60 6.26
CA VAL A 206 5.43 -13.76 7.43
C VAL A 206 5.15 -12.30 7.13
N CYS A 207 5.59 -11.75 6.00
CA CYS A 207 5.26 -10.39 5.60
C CYS A 207 3.74 -10.17 5.48
N ALA A 208 3.03 -11.09 4.82
CA ALA A 208 1.58 -10.99 4.62
C ALA A 208 0.77 -11.16 5.93
N LEU A 209 1.24 -11.98 6.87
CA LEU A 209 0.56 -12.26 8.14
C LEU A 209 0.91 -11.27 9.25
N LEU A 210 2.13 -10.74 9.29
CA LEU A 210 2.53 -9.74 10.27
C LEU A 210 1.75 -8.43 10.09
N LEU A 211 1.41 -8.08 8.84
CA LEU A 211 0.59 -6.90 8.54
C LEU A 211 -0.74 -6.89 9.35
N PRO A 212 -1.70 -7.81 9.17
CA PRO A 212 -2.96 -7.77 9.90
C PRO A 212 -2.82 -7.96 11.42
N VAL A 213 -1.86 -8.76 11.89
CA VAL A 213 -1.72 -9.08 13.33
C VAL A 213 -1.20 -7.89 14.13
N VAL A 214 -0.21 -7.18 13.60
CA VAL A 214 0.32 -5.98 14.27
C VAL A 214 -0.72 -4.85 14.20
N GLY A 215 -1.53 -4.82 13.13
CA GLY A 215 -2.70 -3.95 12.97
C GLY A 215 -3.81 -4.10 14.02
N ALA A 216 -4.20 -5.34 14.29
CA ALA A 216 -5.34 -5.62 15.17
C ALA A 216 -5.06 -5.26 16.63
N ALA A 217 -3.84 -5.53 17.12
CA ALA A 217 -3.48 -5.34 18.52
C ALA A 217 -3.48 -3.86 18.95
N GLN A 218 -3.10 -2.94 18.06
CA GLN A 218 -3.06 -1.52 18.41
C GLN A 218 -4.31 -0.74 18.03
N ARG A 219 -5.13 -1.18 17.06
CA ARG A 219 -6.51 -0.69 16.97
C ARG A 219 -7.24 -0.88 18.29
N GLN A 220 -7.03 -2.02 18.92
CA GLN A 220 -7.58 -2.28 20.24
C GLN A 220 -7.00 -1.32 21.30
N ALA A 221 -5.71 -1.00 21.24
CA ALA A 221 -5.07 -0.03 22.13
C ALA A 221 -5.54 1.43 21.90
N ALA A 222 -5.69 1.86 20.65
CA ALA A 222 -6.17 3.20 20.28
C ALA A 222 -7.64 3.39 20.64
N LEU A 223 -8.48 2.38 20.38
CA LEU A 223 -9.87 2.38 20.84
C LEU A 223 -9.96 2.38 22.38
N MET A 224 -9.06 1.68 23.06
CA MET A 224 -8.98 1.72 24.53
C MET A 224 -8.53 3.07 25.06
N ASP A 225 -7.59 3.76 24.39
CA ASP A 225 -7.13 5.10 24.77
C ASP A 225 -8.20 6.17 24.51
N GLU A 226 -8.87 6.11 23.35
CA GLU A 226 -9.99 7.01 23.03
C GLU A 226 -11.18 6.78 23.95
N ALA A 227 -11.51 5.51 24.24
CA ALA A 227 -12.49 5.17 25.27
C ALA A 227 -12.05 5.69 26.64
N SER A 228 -10.78 5.50 27.03
CA SER A 228 -10.27 6.00 28.32
C SER A 228 -10.38 7.51 28.42
N ARG A 229 -10.08 8.26 27.35
CA ARG A 229 -10.25 9.72 27.30
C ARG A 229 -11.72 10.16 27.33
N HIS A 230 -12.62 9.43 26.67
CA HIS A 230 -14.06 9.72 26.73
C HIS A 230 -14.69 9.39 28.08
N PHE A 231 -14.17 8.36 28.75
CA PHE A 231 -14.64 7.94 30.08
C PHE A 231 -13.79 8.50 31.23
N GLU A 232 -12.83 9.38 30.93
CA GLU A 232 -11.98 9.98 31.96
C GLU A 232 -12.85 10.87 32.86
N GLY A 233 -13.04 10.44 34.11
CA GLY A 233 -13.92 11.10 35.08
C GLY A 233 -15.35 10.55 35.17
N THR A 234 -15.70 9.51 34.40
CA THR A 234 -16.94 8.73 34.63
C THR A 234 -16.62 7.47 35.41
N THR A 235 -17.33 7.25 36.52
CA THR A 235 -17.16 6.04 37.32
C THR A 235 -18.14 4.96 36.89
N LEU A 236 -17.82 3.70 37.16
CA LEU A 236 -18.72 2.56 36.92
C LEU A 236 -20.09 2.76 37.59
N THR A 237 -20.10 3.47 38.73
CA THR A 237 -21.32 3.89 39.45
C THR A 237 -22.17 4.92 38.71
N ASP A 238 -21.58 5.77 37.87
CA ASP A 238 -22.34 6.71 37.04
C ASP A 238 -23.05 5.98 35.89
N VAL A 239 -22.39 4.97 35.32
CA VAL A 239 -22.98 4.09 34.29
C VAL A 239 -24.16 3.29 34.86
N GLU A 240 -24.00 2.66 36.03
CA GLU A 240 -25.08 1.93 36.70
C GLU A 240 -26.24 2.84 37.14
N ARG A 241 -25.96 4.12 37.43
CA ARG A 241 -27.00 5.11 37.72
C ARG A 241 -27.81 5.43 36.46
N TRP A 242 -27.15 5.66 35.33
CA TRP A 242 -27.83 5.93 34.05
C TRP A 242 -28.65 4.75 33.54
N GLU A 243 -28.16 3.53 33.73
CA GLU A 243 -28.91 2.31 33.38
C GLU A 243 -30.18 2.18 34.24
N ARG A 244 -30.07 2.37 35.56
CA ARG A 244 -31.24 2.36 36.46
C ARG A 244 -32.25 3.47 36.18
N GLN A 245 -31.80 4.60 35.66
CA GLN A 245 -32.66 5.73 35.30
C GLN A 245 -33.26 5.62 33.90
N GLY A 246 -32.88 4.61 33.10
CA GLY A 246 -33.29 4.50 31.70
C GLY A 246 -32.76 5.63 30.81
N GLU A 247 -31.71 6.32 31.24
CA GLU A 247 -31.10 7.45 30.51
C GLU A 247 -29.92 7.02 29.63
N LEU A 248 -29.49 5.76 29.75
CA LEU A 248 -28.35 5.21 29.02
C LEU A 248 -28.46 5.45 27.50
N ASP A 249 -29.64 5.24 26.92
CA ASP A 249 -29.88 5.44 25.48
C ASP A 249 -29.79 6.91 25.06
N ARG A 250 -30.14 7.88 25.94
CA ARG A 250 -30.00 9.31 25.64
C ARG A 250 -28.55 9.76 25.69
N VAL A 251 -27.79 9.31 26.69
CA VAL A 251 -26.39 9.68 26.85
C VAL A 251 -25.55 9.04 25.73
N CYS A 252 -25.74 7.75 25.46
CA CYS A 252 -25.06 7.06 24.36
C CYS A 252 -25.47 7.61 22.99
N GLY A 253 -26.74 7.99 22.79
CA GLY A 253 -27.22 8.58 21.53
C GLY A 253 -26.72 10.02 21.27
N ALA A 254 -26.28 10.74 22.31
CA ALA A 254 -25.65 12.05 22.15
C ALA A 254 -24.15 11.95 21.81
N VAL A 255 -23.48 10.88 22.26
CA VAL A 255 -22.04 10.65 22.07
C VAL A 255 -21.76 9.86 20.80
N CYS A 256 -22.56 8.84 20.49
CA CYS A 256 -22.51 8.14 19.21
C CYS A 256 -23.55 8.74 18.28
N PRO A 257 -23.15 9.49 17.23
CA PRO A 257 -24.10 9.89 16.20
C PRO A 257 -24.82 8.63 15.70
N PRO A 258 -26.15 8.67 15.48
CA PRO A 258 -26.88 7.50 15.04
C PRO A 258 -26.19 6.95 13.80
N ALA A 259 -25.68 5.73 13.89
CA ALA A 259 -25.10 5.03 12.75
C ALA A 259 -26.12 5.14 11.63
N THR A 260 -25.77 5.87 10.57
CA THR A 260 -26.65 6.15 9.45
C THR A 260 -27.19 4.82 8.97
N ARG A 261 -28.43 4.50 9.34
CA ARG A 261 -29.15 3.35 8.80
C ARG A 261 -29.28 3.67 7.32
N THR A 262 -28.41 3.09 6.51
CA THR A 262 -28.65 2.94 5.09
C THR A 262 -29.87 2.03 4.97
N VAL A 263 -31.04 2.67 4.95
CA VAL A 263 -32.30 2.01 4.60
C VAL A 263 -32.16 1.65 3.13
N SER A 264 -31.98 0.35 2.88
CA SER A 264 -32.08 -0.27 1.56
C SER A 264 -33.51 -0.24 1.06
#